data_AF-A0A9D9IRI4-F1
#
_entry.id   AF-A0A9D9IRI4-F1
#
_cell.length_a   1.000
_cell.length_b   1.000
_cell.length_c   1.000
_cell.angle_alpha   90.00
_cell.angle_beta   90.00
_cell.angle_gamma   90.00
#
_symmetry.space_group_name_H-M   'P 1'
#
loop_
_entity.id
_entity.type
_entity.pdbx_description
1 polymer ?
#
loop_
_entity_poly.entity_id
_entity_poly.type
_entity_poly.pdbx_seq_one_letter_code
_entity_poly.pdbx_strand_id
1 'polypeptide(L)'
;MGKFFIAAVLCLLSALGLVSCAPTQSDDCDYLPQSPSASEDIYSINVEDLTEGMRLSVLSAQGLLNRDGAEVYTYVGQDAWLLDFYKERGYVKEVRDYDDPYRLLSDICGDGISGIVVYDPEKKFTINLATNIAGVEDRIIVHPDDLQKVSEATGLTDVIDLRDMGFIDVKESFRWYMDNVFPEQNHSVLSVAKSGVFMFDVYRDYLVEFRIPVFWLPGKSDADYDPDYERQVIEMFKATPENIPVLGFWPGVEDGKDIGYAEMDGVGFAGKYGKFTLVNTWVGNYSFHSGVKPHLKEYSQERVRRDTLEYDPQKKYVALIMAESGDAPAYYLYTGLYPRQWNDPDRGKVAISYGITPSLRMLAPAVLADLYETRTDNDYFFCSISGAGYCYPFLGYGSLTPDPDRCRSRYFLEMTADNMKMLDLDMLGIYTHPDIAWTQEDRQIAEKYIFPMSGLRSVVSGMHRTEYTAGNAHELHGDVSVHHNVTFWSMENFVWDDMSIDEKAVDHLENEIKTYGADGNFIMAMFYSWHYGPRRLNMLRERLEPEGYVFVTLDDFDRLWRQSQITTKTSS
;
A
#
# COMPACT_ATOMS: atom_id res chain seq x y z
N MET A 1 -28.78 -47.20 44.87
CA MET A 1 -27.67 -48.16 44.67
C MET A 1 -27.56 -48.45 43.17
N GLY A 2 -26.38 -48.26 42.55
CA GLY A 2 -25.99 -48.75 41.22
C GLY A 2 -26.51 -47.91 40.03
N LYS A 3 -25.70 -47.12 39.28
CA LYS A 3 -24.52 -47.39 38.41
C LYS A 3 -24.91 -47.72 36.94
N PHE A 4 -24.60 -46.81 35.99
CA PHE A 4 -23.56 -46.84 34.92
C PHE A 4 -23.90 -47.72 33.68
N PHE A 5 -23.92 -47.28 32.40
CA PHE A 5 -22.91 -46.74 31.44
C PHE A 5 -22.12 -47.82 30.65
N ILE A 6 -21.79 -47.51 29.36
CA ILE A 6 -20.64 -47.99 28.51
C ILE A 6 -20.82 -49.37 27.83
N ALA A 7 -20.38 -49.69 26.59
CA ALA A 7 -19.86 -49.04 25.37
C ALA A 7 -19.65 -50.16 24.29
N ALA A 8 -19.86 -49.89 22.99
CA ALA A 8 -18.86 -49.69 21.90
C ALA A 8 -18.30 -50.94 21.15
N VAL A 9 -18.02 -50.75 19.84
CA VAL A 9 -16.78 -51.09 19.08
C VAL A 9 -16.96 -51.77 17.68
N LEU A 10 -16.54 -51.00 16.63
CA LEU A 10 -15.76 -51.32 15.38
C LEU A 10 -16.32 -52.28 14.28
N CYS A 11 -16.02 -52.20 12.96
CA CYS A 11 -15.33 -51.24 12.03
C CYS A 11 -15.32 -51.77 10.55
N LEU A 12 -15.07 -50.86 9.59
CA LEU A 12 -14.31 -50.95 8.30
C LEU A 12 -14.96 -51.33 6.92
N LEU A 13 -14.92 -50.31 6.02
CA LEU A 13 -14.43 -50.23 4.60
C LEU A 13 -15.11 -51.03 3.46
N SER A 14 -15.28 -50.56 2.21
CA SER A 14 -14.66 -49.45 1.42
C SER A 14 -15.36 -49.23 0.03
N ALA A 15 -15.38 -47.95 -0.44
CA ALA A 15 -15.13 -47.33 -1.79
C ALA A 15 -15.77 -47.90 -3.10
N LEU A 16 -16.08 -47.20 -4.23
CA LEU A 16 -15.83 -45.91 -4.91
C LEU A 16 -17.10 -45.54 -5.75
N GLY A 17 -17.39 -44.37 -6.34
CA GLY A 17 -16.64 -43.16 -6.71
C GLY A 17 -17.52 -42.13 -7.48
N LEU A 18 -16.88 -41.06 -7.97
CA LEU A 18 -17.38 -39.86 -8.70
C LEU A 18 -17.80 -38.66 -7.84
N VAL A 19 -16.80 -37.95 -7.30
CA VAL A 19 -16.88 -36.53 -6.93
C VAL A 19 -16.31 -35.72 -8.10
N SER A 20 -17.10 -34.77 -8.59
CA SER A 20 -16.64 -33.71 -9.50
C SER A 20 -15.75 -32.75 -8.70
N CYS A 21 -14.44 -32.80 -8.91
CA CYS A 21 -13.52 -31.77 -8.42
C CYS A 21 -13.60 -30.55 -9.34
N ALA A 22 -14.29 -29.50 -8.90
CA ALA A 22 -13.86 -28.14 -9.21
C ALA A 22 -12.63 -27.83 -8.34
N PRO A 23 -11.59 -27.15 -8.85
CA PRO A 23 -10.51 -26.70 -7.99
C PRO A 23 -11.04 -25.58 -7.10
N THR A 24 -11.21 -25.85 -5.81
CA THR A 24 -11.32 -24.79 -4.80
C THR A 24 -9.93 -24.22 -4.59
N GLN A 25 -9.65 -23.10 -5.26
CA GLN A 25 -8.57 -22.20 -4.91
C GLN A 25 -8.77 -21.81 -3.43
N SER A 26 -7.72 -21.79 -2.61
CA SER A 26 -7.86 -21.40 -1.21
C SER A 26 -8.12 -19.88 -1.17
N ASP A 27 -9.39 -19.51 -1.11
CA ASP A 27 -9.91 -18.20 -1.53
C ASP A 27 -9.72 -17.01 -0.56
N ASP A 28 -8.94 -17.09 0.53
CA ASP A 28 -8.84 -15.93 1.43
C ASP A 28 -7.42 -15.64 1.90
N CYS A 29 -6.59 -15.14 0.98
CA CYS A 29 -5.34 -14.44 1.30
C CYS A 29 -5.54 -12.91 1.38
N ASP A 30 -6.79 -12.45 1.30
CA ASP A 30 -7.13 -11.04 1.49
C ASP A 30 -6.92 -10.62 2.96
N TYR A 31 -6.44 -9.39 3.13
CA TYR A 31 -6.11 -8.82 4.44
C TYR A 31 -6.63 -7.39 4.61
N LEU A 32 -7.43 -6.93 3.65
CA LEU A 32 -8.18 -5.70 3.71
C LEU A 32 -9.63 -6.04 3.37
N PRO A 33 -10.59 -5.43 4.08
CA PRO A 33 -11.98 -5.57 3.70
C PRO A 33 -12.20 -4.95 2.30
N GLN A 34 -13.26 -5.35 1.62
CA GLN A 34 -13.61 -4.76 0.32
C GLN A 34 -15.09 -4.45 0.32
N SER A 35 -15.44 -3.37 -0.37
CA SER A 35 -16.82 -2.96 -0.47
C SER A 35 -17.62 -3.98 -1.30
N PRO A 36 -18.96 -4.00 -1.12
CA PRO A 36 -19.86 -4.63 -2.07
C PRO A 36 -19.59 -4.15 -3.49
N SER A 37 -20.19 -4.81 -4.47
CA SER A 37 -19.99 -4.42 -5.88
C SER A 37 -20.36 -2.95 -6.07
N ALA A 38 -19.44 -2.20 -6.68
CA ALA A 38 -19.67 -0.80 -7.03
C ALA A 38 -20.85 -0.68 -8.00
N SER A 39 -21.66 0.36 -7.82
CA SER A 39 -22.77 0.68 -8.71
C SER A 39 -22.26 1.21 -10.04
N GLU A 40 -22.95 0.87 -11.12
CA GLU A 40 -22.72 1.47 -12.43
C GLU A 40 -23.36 2.88 -12.54
N ASP A 41 -24.31 3.19 -11.66
CA ASP A 41 -24.98 4.49 -11.56
C ASP A 41 -24.57 5.16 -10.25
N ILE A 42 -23.84 6.29 -10.32
CA ILE A 42 -23.19 6.88 -9.15
C ILE A 42 -23.61 8.34 -8.88
N TYR A 43 -23.54 8.74 -7.62
CA TYR A 43 -23.54 10.13 -7.18
C TYR A 43 -22.09 10.61 -7.07
N SER A 44 -21.75 11.71 -7.72
CA SER A 44 -20.38 12.25 -7.69
C SER A 44 -20.30 13.67 -7.16
N ILE A 45 -19.22 13.96 -6.43
CA ILE A 45 -18.91 15.29 -5.92
C ILE A 45 -17.40 15.47 -5.79
N ASN A 46 -16.91 16.66 -6.14
CA ASN A 46 -15.54 17.09 -5.83
C ASN A 46 -15.48 17.56 -4.37
N VAL A 47 -14.55 16.99 -3.59
CA VAL A 47 -14.39 17.31 -2.16
C VAL A 47 -13.19 18.22 -1.84
N GLU A 48 -12.41 18.61 -2.86
CA GLU A 48 -11.22 19.46 -2.71
C GLU A 48 -11.58 20.86 -2.19
N ASP A 49 -12.55 21.50 -2.85
CA ASP A 49 -12.97 22.87 -2.57
C ASP A 49 -13.96 23.00 -1.38
N LEU A 50 -14.40 21.89 -0.81
CA LEU A 50 -15.27 21.89 0.37
C LEU A 50 -14.50 22.37 1.61
N THR A 51 -15.23 22.97 2.56
CA THR A 51 -14.69 23.22 3.91
C THR A 51 -14.32 21.88 4.57
N GLU A 52 -13.37 21.90 5.52
CA GLU A 52 -12.99 20.70 6.29
C GLU A 52 -14.23 20.00 6.89
N GLY A 53 -15.12 20.77 7.53
CA GLY A 53 -16.35 20.27 8.13
C GLY A 53 -17.26 19.57 7.11
N MET A 54 -17.52 20.21 5.97
CA MET A 54 -18.40 19.65 4.95
C MET A 54 -17.79 18.44 4.24
N ARG A 55 -16.46 18.45 4.05
CA ARG A 55 -15.73 17.28 3.55
C ARG A 55 -15.90 16.08 4.47
N LEU A 56 -15.77 16.26 5.78
CA LEU A 56 -16.01 15.18 6.76
C LEU A 56 -17.45 14.67 6.72
N SER A 57 -18.44 15.55 6.52
CA SER A 57 -19.84 15.14 6.36
C SER A 57 -20.06 14.30 5.11
N VAL A 58 -19.54 14.73 3.96
CA VAL A 58 -19.67 13.99 2.70
C VAL A 58 -18.95 12.64 2.77
N LEU A 59 -17.72 12.59 3.28
CA LEU A 59 -16.93 11.36 3.33
C LEU A 59 -17.48 10.34 4.34
N SER A 60 -17.98 10.80 5.50
CA SER A 60 -18.64 9.89 6.44
C SER A 60 -19.96 9.35 5.88
N ALA A 61 -20.77 10.20 5.21
CA ALA A 61 -21.98 9.73 4.52
C ALA A 61 -21.66 8.73 3.40
N GLN A 62 -20.63 9.00 2.59
CA GLN A 62 -20.14 8.07 1.57
C GLN A 62 -19.79 6.70 2.17
N GLY A 63 -18.98 6.69 3.24
CA GLY A 63 -18.58 5.46 3.91
C GLY A 63 -19.76 4.65 4.44
N LEU A 64 -20.79 5.31 4.97
CA LEU A 64 -21.99 4.63 5.45
C LEU A 64 -22.82 4.02 4.33
N LEU A 65 -23.04 4.75 3.24
CA LEU A 65 -23.87 4.28 2.13
C LEU A 65 -23.19 3.19 1.30
N ASN A 66 -21.87 3.30 1.11
CA ASN A 66 -21.13 2.34 0.31
C ASN A 66 -21.11 0.91 0.92
N ARG A 67 -21.57 0.75 2.18
CA ARG A 67 -21.76 -0.57 2.84
C ARG A 67 -22.81 -1.46 2.19
N ASP A 68 -23.81 -0.89 1.54
CA ASP A 68 -24.92 -1.63 0.92
C ASP A 68 -24.83 -1.66 -0.62
N GLY A 69 -24.05 -0.75 -1.19
CA GLY A 69 -23.70 -0.65 -2.59
C GLY A 69 -22.80 0.56 -2.79
N ALA A 70 -21.62 0.38 -3.38
CA ALA A 70 -20.67 1.48 -3.57
C ALA A 70 -21.21 2.47 -4.64
N GLU A 71 -22.01 3.44 -4.21
CA GLU A 71 -22.82 4.34 -5.03
C GLU A 71 -22.33 5.79 -5.01
N VAL A 72 -21.61 6.20 -3.96
CA VAL A 72 -21.09 7.56 -3.83
C VAL A 72 -19.61 7.56 -4.22
N TYR A 73 -19.28 8.43 -5.17
CA TYR A 73 -17.94 8.62 -5.72
C TYR A 73 -17.43 10.03 -5.40
N THR A 74 -16.44 10.12 -4.53
CA THR A 74 -15.74 11.38 -4.24
C THR A 74 -14.43 11.45 -5.00
N TYR A 75 -13.97 12.67 -5.31
CA TYR A 75 -12.67 12.88 -5.93
C TYR A 75 -12.09 14.25 -5.59
N VAL A 76 -10.82 14.41 -5.88
CA VAL A 76 -10.05 15.64 -5.80
C VAL A 76 -9.35 15.88 -7.15
N GLY A 77 -8.76 17.05 -7.38
CA GLY A 77 -8.13 17.35 -8.67
C GLY A 77 -7.04 16.35 -9.09
N GLN A 78 -6.35 15.74 -8.12
CA GLN A 78 -5.25 14.81 -8.38
C GLN A 78 -5.68 13.40 -8.83
N ASP A 79 -6.91 12.98 -8.52
CA ASP A 79 -7.43 11.65 -8.87
C ASP A 79 -8.67 11.72 -9.78
N ALA A 80 -9.08 12.92 -10.23
CA ALA A 80 -10.22 13.14 -11.12
C ALA A 80 -10.18 12.27 -12.40
N TRP A 81 -8.99 11.95 -12.90
CA TRP A 81 -8.79 11.08 -14.07
C TRP A 81 -9.38 9.67 -13.88
N LEU A 82 -9.48 9.18 -12.63
CA LEU A 82 -10.01 7.85 -12.33
C LEU A 82 -11.48 7.73 -12.73
N LEU A 83 -12.27 8.80 -12.62
CA LEU A 83 -13.67 8.76 -13.00
C LEU A 83 -13.83 8.51 -14.51
N ASP A 84 -13.03 9.21 -15.32
CA ASP A 84 -12.99 8.98 -16.76
C ASP A 84 -12.52 7.56 -17.08
N PHE A 85 -11.47 7.08 -16.39
CA PHE A 85 -11.02 5.69 -16.49
C PHE A 85 -12.14 4.68 -16.20
N TYR A 86 -12.92 4.86 -15.12
CA TYR A 86 -14.02 3.95 -14.79
C TYR A 86 -15.13 3.97 -15.85
N LYS A 87 -15.40 5.14 -16.45
CA LYS A 87 -16.40 5.28 -17.54
C LYS A 87 -15.91 4.62 -18.83
N GLU A 88 -14.66 4.85 -19.21
CA GLU A 88 -14.05 4.25 -20.41
C GLU A 88 -13.97 2.73 -20.33
N ARG A 89 -13.69 2.20 -19.14
CA ARG A 89 -13.67 0.75 -18.87
C ARG A 89 -15.06 0.14 -18.67
N GLY A 90 -16.12 0.95 -18.63
CA GLY A 90 -17.51 0.51 -18.51
C GLY A 90 -17.93 0.08 -17.10
N TYR A 91 -17.14 0.41 -16.08
CA TYR A 91 -17.48 0.18 -14.67
C TYR A 91 -18.51 1.20 -14.15
N VAL A 92 -18.52 2.40 -14.73
CA VAL A 92 -19.50 3.46 -14.48
C VAL A 92 -20.21 3.79 -15.79
N LYS A 93 -21.54 3.85 -15.76
CA LYS A 93 -22.40 4.14 -16.92
C LYS A 93 -23.05 5.51 -16.80
N GLU A 94 -23.63 5.80 -15.64
CA GLU A 94 -24.32 7.07 -15.38
C GLU A 94 -23.69 7.78 -14.17
N VAL A 95 -23.55 9.10 -14.29
CA VAL A 95 -23.01 9.95 -13.23
C VAL A 95 -23.99 11.07 -12.95
N ARG A 96 -24.41 11.21 -11.69
CA ARG A 96 -25.12 12.39 -11.19
C ARG A 96 -24.14 13.26 -10.42
N ASP A 97 -23.72 14.36 -11.04
CA ASP A 97 -22.78 15.30 -10.45
C ASP A 97 -23.48 16.30 -9.53
N TYR A 98 -22.87 16.56 -8.38
CA TYR A 98 -23.31 17.51 -7.37
C TYR A 98 -22.21 18.54 -7.10
N ASP A 99 -22.59 19.82 -7.19
CA ASP A 99 -21.79 20.95 -6.69
C ASP A 99 -22.22 21.42 -5.30
N ASP A 100 -23.46 21.10 -4.90
CA ASP A 100 -24.03 21.45 -3.60
C ASP A 100 -24.01 20.23 -2.66
N PRO A 101 -23.15 20.22 -1.63
CA PRO A 101 -23.03 19.09 -0.73
C PRO A 101 -24.30 18.88 0.13
N TYR A 102 -25.08 19.93 0.42
CA TYR A 102 -26.33 19.74 1.18
C TYR A 102 -27.38 19.04 0.33
N ARG A 103 -27.43 19.34 -0.98
CA ARG A 103 -28.31 18.63 -1.90
C ARG A 103 -27.90 17.17 -2.07
N LEU A 104 -26.60 16.91 -2.16
CA LEU A 104 -26.09 15.54 -2.16
C LEU A 104 -26.55 14.81 -0.90
N LEU A 105 -26.26 15.37 0.28
CA LEU A 105 -26.65 14.79 1.57
C LEU A 105 -28.17 14.54 1.64
N SER A 106 -28.99 15.47 1.14
CA SER A 106 -30.44 15.28 1.09
C SER A 106 -30.88 14.11 0.21
N ASP A 107 -30.21 13.90 -0.93
CA ASP A 107 -30.54 12.85 -1.88
C ASP A 107 -30.03 11.47 -1.43
N ILE A 108 -28.91 11.42 -0.69
CA ILE A 108 -28.23 10.16 -0.33
C ILE A 108 -28.53 9.69 1.10
N CYS A 109 -28.83 10.60 2.04
CA CYS A 109 -29.09 10.21 3.43
C CYS A 109 -30.48 9.58 3.56
N GLY A 110 -30.51 8.25 3.71
CA GLY A 110 -31.72 7.47 3.94
C GLY A 110 -31.70 6.69 5.26
N ASP A 111 -32.51 5.63 5.34
CA ASP A 111 -32.72 4.82 6.56
C ASP A 111 -31.44 4.15 7.12
N GLY A 112 -30.34 4.10 6.34
CA GLY A 112 -29.05 3.53 6.75
C GLY A 112 -28.18 4.43 7.63
N ILE A 113 -28.59 5.68 7.88
CA ILE A 113 -27.86 6.62 8.73
C ILE A 113 -28.68 6.94 9.97
N SER A 114 -28.13 6.60 11.13
CA SER A 114 -28.84 6.67 12.42
C SER A 114 -28.82 8.06 13.05
N GLY A 115 -27.83 8.90 12.71
CA GLY A 115 -27.75 10.24 13.30
C GLY A 115 -26.50 11.04 12.92
N ILE A 116 -26.19 12.01 13.75
CA ILE A 116 -25.07 12.93 13.59
C ILE A 116 -24.13 12.80 14.80
N VAL A 117 -22.82 12.89 14.54
CA VAL A 117 -21.79 13.14 15.56
C VAL A 117 -21.10 14.47 15.28
N VAL A 118 -21.15 15.38 16.24
CA VAL A 118 -20.51 16.70 16.17
C VAL A 118 -19.16 16.66 16.88
N TYR A 119 -18.10 16.99 16.15
CA TYR A 119 -16.75 17.07 16.74
C TYR A 119 -16.48 18.45 17.37
N ASP A 120 -15.45 18.53 18.21
CA ASP A 120 -14.99 19.76 18.82
C ASP A 120 -13.85 20.38 17.97
N PRO A 121 -14.10 21.48 17.22
CA PRO A 121 -13.08 22.09 16.37
C PRO A 121 -11.89 22.67 17.16
N GLU A 122 -12.08 23.00 18.44
CA GLU A 122 -11.00 23.46 19.32
C GLU A 122 -10.11 22.30 19.81
N LYS A 123 -10.57 21.06 19.65
CA LYS A 123 -9.87 19.83 20.04
C LYS A 123 -9.82 18.86 18.87
N LYS A 124 -8.94 19.13 17.91
CA LYS A 124 -8.85 18.36 16.65
C LYS A 124 -8.78 16.84 16.82
N PHE A 125 -8.22 16.31 17.91
CA PHE A 125 -8.22 14.86 18.19
C PHE A 125 -9.63 14.24 18.21
N THR A 126 -10.67 15.04 18.47
CA THR A 126 -12.07 14.59 18.43
C THR A 126 -12.56 14.26 17.02
N ILE A 127 -11.87 14.66 15.95
CA ILE A 127 -12.20 14.23 14.58
C ILE A 127 -12.00 12.72 14.42
N ASN A 128 -10.89 12.18 14.95
CA ASN A 128 -10.67 10.72 14.93
C ASN A 128 -11.69 10.01 15.84
N LEU A 129 -12.02 10.59 17.00
CA LEU A 129 -13.10 10.05 17.85
C LEU A 129 -14.44 10.02 17.10
N ALA A 130 -14.82 11.12 16.45
CA ALA A 130 -16.03 11.22 15.65
C ALA A 130 -16.02 10.21 14.49
N THR A 131 -14.87 9.98 13.85
CA THR A 131 -14.72 8.95 12.80
C THR A 131 -14.97 7.54 13.36
N ASN A 132 -14.42 7.23 14.54
CA ASN A 132 -14.62 5.94 15.18
C ASN A 132 -16.09 5.73 15.57
N ILE A 133 -16.74 6.74 16.16
CA ILE A 133 -18.17 6.72 16.50
C ILE A 133 -19.03 6.60 15.25
N ALA A 134 -18.73 7.38 14.20
CA ALA A 134 -19.44 7.36 12.93
C ALA A 134 -19.49 5.96 12.32
N GLY A 135 -18.37 5.23 12.33
CA GLY A 135 -18.31 3.86 11.85
C GLY A 135 -19.18 2.89 12.68
N VAL A 136 -19.15 2.97 14.01
CA VAL A 136 -19.87 2.03 14.88
C VAL A 136 -21.36 2.33 14.99
N GLU A 137 -21.72 3.60 15.10
CA GLU A 137 -23.09 4.06 15.37
C GLU A 137 -23.84 4.58 14.13
N ASP A 138 -23.25 4.44 12.95
CA ASP A 138 -23.84 4.82 11.68
C ASP A 138 -24.22 6.31 11.62
N ARG A 139 -23.28 7.18 12.00
CA ARG A 139 -23.49 8.65 12.12
C ARG A 139 -22.66 9.46 11.14
N ILE A 140 -23.21 10.55 10.63
CA ILE A 140 -22.46 11.53 9.82
C ILE A 140 -21.67 12.44 10.75
N ILE A 141 -20.41 12.72 10.39
CA ILE A 141 -19.54 13.66 11.09
C ILE A 141 -19.88 15.08 10.64
N VAL A 142 -20.20 15.97 11.58
CA VAL A 142 -20.64 17.33 11.24
C VAL A 142 -19.88 18.37 12.04
N HIS A 143 -19.42 19.44 11.37
CA HIS A 143 -18.89 20.61 12.06
C HIS A 143 -20.03 21.36 12.75
N PRO A 144 -19.84 21.90 13.97
CA PRO A 144 -20.92 22.54 14.72
C PRO A 144 -21.64 23.67 13.98
N ASP A 145 -20.94 24.45 13.16
CA ASP A 145 -21.55 25.53 12.37
C ASP A 145 -22.44 25.02 11.22
N ASP A 146 -22.26 23.77 10.79
CA ASP A 146 -23.03 23.14 9.72
C ASP A 146 -24.23 22.31 10.24
N LEU A 147 -24.30 22.07 11.56
CA LEU A 147 -25.29 21.18 12.19
C LEU A 147 -26.72 21.47 11.76
N GLN A 148 -27.15 22.74 11.85
CA GLN A 148 -28.53 23.09 11.51
C GLN A 148 -28.85 22.75 10.04
N LYS A 149 -27.96 23.12 9.11
CA LYS A 149 -28.19 22.93 7.68
C LYS A 149 -28.13 21.46 7.29
N VAL A 150 -27.20 20.70 7.89
CA VAL A 150 -27.12 19.25 7.65
C VAL A 150 -28.36 18.55 8.20
N SER A 151 -28.81 18.87 9.41
CA SER A 151 -30.08 18.34 9.95
C SER A 151 -31.29 18.70 9.09
N GLU A 152 -31.37 19.93 8.57
CA GLU A 152 -32.45 20.35 7.67
C GLU A 152 -32.41 19.60 6.32
N ALA A 153 -31.22 19.38 5.76
CA ALA A 153 -31.04 18.68 4.49
C ALA A 153 -31.32 17.17 4.59
N THR A 154 -30.88 16.55 5.68
CA THR A 154 -30.92 15.08 5.88
C THR A 154 -32.14 14.60 6.68
N GLY A 155 -32.78 15.48 7.45
CA GLY A 155 -33.82 15.11 8.40
C GLY A 155 -33.30 14.44 9.69
N LEU A 156 -31.98 14.31 9.87
CA LEU A 156 -31.38 13.67 11.04
C LEU A 156 -31.50 14.55 12.29
N THR A 157 -32.05 13.99 13.36
CA THR A 157 -32.29 14.69 14.64
C THR A 157 -31.55 14.10 15.83
N ASP A 158 -31.06 12.86 15.73
CA ASP A 158 -30.29 12.25 16.82
C ASP A 158 -28.83 12.70 16.75
N VAL A 159 -28.38 13.45 17.75
CA VAL A 159 -27.09 14.15 17.75
C VAL A 159 -26.29 13.73 18.98
N ILE A 160 -25.08 13.21 18.74
CA ILE A 160 -24.02 13.12 19.75
C ILE A 160 -23.08 14.30 19.58
N ASP A 161 -22.98 15.15 20.59
CA ASP A 161 -22.07 16.30 20.58
C ASP A 161 -20.86 16.04 21.46
N LEU A 162 -19.69 15.87 20.86
CA LEU A 162 -18.44 15.57 21.58
C LEU A 162 -17.98 16.76 22.44
N ARG A 163 -18.49 17.97 22.22
CA ARG A 163 -18.22 19.14 23.05
C ARG A 163 -18.84 19.00 24.43
N ASP A 164 -20.00 18.33 24.51
CA ASP A 164 -20.72 18.09 25.77
C ASP A 164 -20.03 17.05 26.65
N MET A 165 -19.15 16.22 26.06
CA MET A 165 -18.37 15.21 26.79
C MET A 165 -17.23 15.81 27.60
N GLY A 166 -16.79 17.03 27.28
CA GLY A 166 -15.86 17.79 28.12
C GLY A 166 -14.44 17.23 28.23
N PHE A 167 -14.00 16.36 27.31
CA PHE A 167 -12.65 15.77 27.34
C PHE A 167 -11.55 16.83 27.46
N ILE A 168 -10.63 16.65 28.39
CA ILE A 168 -9.56 17.60 28.66
C ILE A 168 -8.45 17.48 27.61
N ASP A 169 -8.07 16.24 27.28
CA ASP A 169 -6.97 15.93 26.37
C ASP A 169 -7.24 14.64 25.57
N VAL A 170 -6.33 14.33 24.65
CA VAL A 170 -6.42 13.13 23.79
C VAL A 170 -6.38 11.83 24.60
N LYS A 171 -5.71 11.79 25.77
CA LYS A 171 -5.63 10.58 26.59
C LYS A 171 -6.96 10.23 27.23
N GLU A 172 -7.66 11.24 27.76
CA GLU A 172 -8.98 11.03 28.34
C GLU A 172 -9.96 10.55 27.29
N SER A 173 -9.98 11.22 26.14
CA SER A 173 -10.77 10.83 24.98
C SER A 173 -10.44 9.42 24.49
N PHE A 174 -9.16 9.07 24.39
CA PHE A 174 -8.73 7.77 23.88
C PHE A 174 -9.04 6.63 24.85
N ARG A 175 -8.91 6.82 26.16
CA ARG A 175 -9.37 5.82 27.15
C ARG A 175 -10.87 5.59 27.03
N TRP A 176 -11.66 6.66 26.96
CA TRP A 176 -13.10 6.54 26.75
C TRP A 176 -13.42 5.79 25.46
N TYR A 177 -12.73 6.12 24.37
CA TYR A 177 -12.86 5.44 23.09
C TYR A 177 -12.56 3.94 23.17
N MET A 178 -11.44 3.58 23.81
CA MET A 178 -11.04 2.17 23.97
C MET A 178 -12.06 1.36 24.76
N ASP A 179 -12.77 1.98 25.71
CA ASP A 179 -13.78 1.33 26.54
C ASP A 179 -15.16 1.25 25.88
N ASN A 180 -15.53 2.23 25.03
CA ASN A 180 -16.92 2.42 24.59
C ASN A 180 -17.15 2.17 23.09
N VAL A 181 -16.12 2.33 22.25
CA VAL A 181 -16.28 2.27 20.78
C VAL A 181 -15.38 1.19 20.16
N PHE A 182 -14.11 1.14 20.56
CA PHE A 182 -13.14 0.17 20.05
C PHE A 182 -13.62 -1.29 20.09
N PRO A 183 -14.36 -1.79 21.10
CA PRO A 183 -14.80 -3.19 21.13
C PRO A 183 -15.71 -3.61 19.96
N GLU A 184 -16.41 -2.65 19.33
CA GLU A 184 -17.36 -2.90 18.23
C GLU A 184 -16.74 -2.62 16.84
N GLN A 185 -15.46 -2.27 16.79
CA GLN A 185 -14.74 -1.96 15.56
C GLN A 185 -14.07 -3.19 14.91
N ASN A 186 -13.71 -3.06 13.63
CA ASN A 186 -12.96 -4.08 12.90
C ASN A 186 -11.49 -4.07 13.31
N HIS A 187 -11.04 -5.09 14.05
CA HIS A 187 -9.65 -5.18 14.52
C HIS A 187 -8.67 -5.73 13.49
N SER A 188 -9.11 -6.05 12.27
CA SER A 188 -8.24 -6.62 11.22
C SER A 188 -7.44 -5.56 10.45
N VAL A 189 -7.69 -4.28 10.71
CA VAL A 189 -7.02 -3.13 10.09
C VAL A 189 -6.96 -2.01 11.12
N LEU A 190 -5.92 -1.17 11.09
CA LEU A 190 -5.84 0.08 11.84
C LEU A 190 -5.67 1.25 10.87
N SER A 191 -5.89 2.48 11.33
CA SER A 191 -5.47 3.67 10.60
C SER A 191 -4.81 4.72 11.48
N VAL A 192 -3.71 5.28 11.00
CA VAL A 192 -3.05 6.46 11.56
C VAL A 192 -3.43 7.69 10.73
N ALA A 193 -4.11 8.64 11.35
CA ALA A 193 -4.62 9.84 10.68
C ALA A 193 -4.40 11.11 11.50
N LYS A 194 -3.66 12.07 10.96
CA LYS A 194 -3.54 13.41 11.58
C LYS A 194 -4.86 14.14 11.42
N SER A 195 -5.50 14.49 12.52
CA SER A 195 -6.81 15.14 12.48
C SER A 195 -6.74 16.56 11.89
N GLY A 196 -7.69 16.88 11.01
CA GLY A 196 -7.84 18.20 10.40
C GLY A 196 -6.70 18.57 9.44
N VAL A 197 -6.25 17.59 8.66
CA VAL A 197 -5.24 17.71 7.62
C VAL A 197 -5.76 16.98 6.38
N PHE A 198 -5.86 17.70 5.27
CA PHE A 198 -6.52 17.26 4.04
C PHE A 198 -6.19 15.81 3.62
N MET A 199 -4.89 15.49 3.50
CA MET A 199 -4.43 14.17 3.03
C MET A 199 -4.89 13.00 3.91
N PHE A 200 -5.26 13.28 5.17
CA PHE A 200 -5.74 12.30 6.14
C PHE A 200 -7.26 12.22 6.20
N ASP A 201 -7.94 13.27 5.76
CA ASP A 201 -9.40 13.32 5.79
C ASP A 201 -10.00 12.63 4.56
N VAL A 202 -9.36 12.74 3.38
CA VAL A 202 -9.92 12.30 2.09
C VAL A 202 -10.26 10.81 1.99
N TYR A 203 -9.63 9.92 2.78
CA TYR A 203 -9.90 8.48 2.76
C TYR A 203 -10.78 8.00 3.92
N ARG A 204 -11.39 8.90 4.71
CA ARG A 204 -12.24 8.55 5.85
C ARG A 204 -13.51 7.79 5.46
N ASP A 205 -13.92 7.85 4.19
CA ASP A 205 -15.01 7.04 3.64
C ASP A 205 -14.80 5.55 3.94
N TYR A 206 -13.61 5.03 3.62
CA TYR A 206 -13.26 3.64 3.84
C TYR A 206 -13.09 3.29 5.33
N LEU A 207 -12.61 4.24 6.15
CA LEU A 207 -12.50 4.04 7.60
C LEU A 207 -13.88 3.90 8.26
N VAL A 208 -14.82 4.75 7.85
CA VAL A 208 -16.21 4.72 8.34
C VAL A 208 -16.92 3.47 7.84
N GLU A 209 -16.80 3.14 6.55
CA GLU A 209 -17.43 1.96 5.95
C GLU A 209 -17.09 0.69 6.73
N PHE A 210 -15.81 0.44 6.98
CA PHE A 210 -15.34 -0.80 7.59
C PHE A 210 -15.11 -0.73 9.09
N ARG A 211 -15.57 0.34 9.75
CA ARG A 211 -15.44 0.53 11.20
C ARG A 211 -13.99 0.38 11.67
N ILE A 212 -13.05 0.96 10.93
CA ILE A 212 -11.61 0.81 11.19
C ILE A 212 -11.21 1.70 12.38
N PRO A 213 -10.51 1.15 13.39
CA PRO A 213 -9.89 1.93 14.45
C PRO A 213 -8.96 3.02 13.91
N VAL A 214 -9.27 4.28 14.18
CA VAL A 214 -8.48 5.45 13.77
C VAL A 214 -7.82 6.09 14.99
N PHE A 215 -6.52 6.31 14.91
CA PHE A 215 -5.73 6.99 15.94
C PHE A 215 -4.76 7.99 15.31
N TRP A 216 -4.18 8.83 16.16
CA TRP A 216 -3.02 9.62 15.81
C TRP A 216 -1.90 9.31 16.79
N LEU A 217 -0.64 9.40 16.39
CA LEU A 217 0.49 9.26 17.31
C LEU A 217 1.47 10.42 17.11
N PRO A 218 1.41 11.44 17.97
CA PRO A 218 2.43 12.49 18.00
C PRO A 218 3.82 11.91 18.24
N GLY A 219 4.83 12.48 17.60
CA GLY A 219 6.23 12.10 17.74
C GLY A 219 6.85 12.77 18.95
N LYS A 220 7.98 12.25 19.43
CA LYS A 220 8.60 12.70 20.69
C LYS A 220 8.96 14.18 20.75
N SER A 221 9.12 14.83 19.60
CA SER A 221 9.42 16.26 19.48
C SER A 221 8.17 17.13 19.20
N ASP A 222 6.99 16.52 19.09
CA ASP A 222 5.73 17.27 19.03
C ASP A 222 5.35 17.90 20.37
N ALA A 223 4.69 19.05 20.30
CA ALA A 223 4.23 19.77 21.50
C ALA A 223 3.13 19.03 22.25
N ASP A 224 2.34 18.21 21.56
CA ASP A 224 1.26 17.39 22.10
C ASP A 224 1.66 15.92 22.34
N TYR A 225 2.96 15.60 22.27
CA TYR A 225 3.46 14.29 22.66
C TYR A 225 3.22 14.00 24.14
N ASP A 226 2.70 12.80 24.39
CA ASP A 226 2.49 12.30 25.74
C ASP A 226 2.85 10.81 25.83
N PRO A 227 3.81 10.42 26.69
CA PRO A 227 4.21 9.02 26.84
C PRO A 227 3.09 8.14 27.40
N ASP A 228 2.11 8.68 28.11
CA ASP A 228 0.95 7.93 28.58
C ASP A 228 -0.04 7.67 27.45
N TYR A 229 -0.11 8.57 26.45
CA TYR A 229 -0.89 8.36 25.24
C TYR A 229 -0.22 7.31 24.34
N GLU A 230 1.10 7.42 24.12
CA GLU A 230 1.87 6.41 23.39
C GLU A 230 1.65 5.00 23.98
N ARG A 231 1.65 4.87 25.31
CA ARG A 231 1.33 3.58 25.97
C ARG A 231 -0.08 3.09 25.68
N GLN A 232 -1.07 3.96 25.56
CA GLN A 232 -2.43 3.54 25.20
C GLN A 232 -2.51 3.05 23.74
N VAL A 233 -1.80 3.70 22.82
CA VAL A 233 -1.68 3.24 21.42
C VAL A 233 -0.96 1.89 21.35
N ILE A 234 0.07 1.66 22.17
CA ILE A 234 0.72 0.34 22.31
C ILE A 234 -0.29 -0.72 22.80
N GLU A 235 -1.14 -0.40 23.78
CA GLU A 235 -2.16 -1.33 24.23
C GLU A 235 -3.18 -1.65 23.12
N MET A 236 -3.54 -0.69 22.27
CA MET A 236 -4.35 -0.95 21.06
C MET A 236 -3.62 -1.87 20.06
N PHE A 237 -2.30 -1.68 19.84
CA PHE A 237 -1.51 -2.58 18.99
C PHE A 237 -1.44 -4.02 19.52
N LYS A 238 -1.43 -4.19 20.85
CA LYS A 238 -1.48 -5.51 21.50
C LYS A 238 -2.88 -6.10 21.55
N ALA A 239 -3.92 -5.26 21.58
CA ALA A 239 -5.32 -5.67 21.57
C ALA A 239 -5.83 -6.07 20.17
N THR A 240 -5.04 -5.81 19.12
CA THR A 240 -5.34 -6.18 17.73
C THR A 240 -4.41 -7.29 17.23
N PRO A 241 -4.86 -8.13 16.27
CA PRO A 241 -4.05 -9.21 15.71
C PRO A 241 -2.70 -8.75 15.14
N GLU A 242 -1.72 -9.65 15.13
CA GLU A 242 -0.47 -9.48 14.39
C GLU A 242 -0.73 -9.57 12.87
N ASN A 243 0.21 -9.05 12.08
CA ASN A 243 0.20 -9.04 10.63
C ASN A 243 -1.07 -8.40 10.03
N ILE A 244 -1.43 -7.24 10.56
CA ILE A 244 -2.52 -6.40 10.02
C ILE A 244 -1.98 -5.06 9.51
N PRO A 245 -2.63 -4.46 8.50
CA PRO A 245 -2.23 -3.17 7.97
C PRO A 245 -2.58 -2.01 8.91
N VAL A 246 -1.75 -0.97 8.84
CA VAL A 246 -2.01 0.40 9.30
C VAL A 246 -2.15 1.28 8.06
N LEU A 247 -3.37 1.72 7.78
CA LEU A 247 -3.67 2.68 6.72
C LEU A 247 -3.27 4.09 7.16
N GLY A 248 -2.82 4.90 6.21
CA GLY A 248 -2.52 6.31 6.36
C GLY A 248 -1.06 6.58 6.05
N PHE A 249 -0.48 7.56 6.71
CA PHE A 249 0.95 7.85 6.57
C PHE A 249 1.52 8.30 7.91
N TRP A 250 2.77 7.93 8.15
CA TRP A 250 3.54 8.35 9.32
C TRP A 250 4.21 9.68 8.97
N PRO A 251 3.71 10.81 9.50
CA PRO A 251 4.17 12.15 9.10
C PRO A 251 5.67 12.35 9.31
N GLY A 252 6.32 13.21 8.52
CA GLY A 252 7.59 13.77 8.96
C GLY A 252 8.14 14.87 8.07
N VAL A 253 8.48 16.02 8.66
CA VAL A 253 9.68 16.85 8.52
C VAL A 253 9.76 17.76 9.76
N GLU A 254 10.94 17.82 10.39
CA GLU A 254 11.31 18.76 11.45
C GLU A 254 12.58 19.52 10.99
N ASP A 255 12.81 20.83 11.07
CA ASP A 255 12.14 21.95 11.75
C ASP A 255 11.47 22.91 10.73
N GLY A 256 10.29 22.54 10.22
CA GLY A 256 9.55 23.40 9.31
C GLY A 256 8.04 23.18 9.08
N LYS A 257 7.22 22.42 9.80
CA LYS A 257 7.31 21.31 10.76
C LYS A 257 5.99 20.57 10.55
N ASP A 258 6.03 19.33 10.13
CA ASP A 258 4.95 18.39 10.36
C ASP A 258 5.62 17.14 10.89
N ILE A 259 5.49 16.85 12.18
CA ILE A 259 5.88 15.53 12.64
C ILE A 259 4.76 14.91 13.46
N GLY A 260 4.93 13.61 13.53
CA GLY A 260 4.36 12.62 14.41
C GLY A 260 5.54 11.66 14.53
N TYR A 261 5.29 10.36 14.50
CA TYR A 261 6.39 9.45 14.17
C TYR A 261 6.77 9.65 12.70
N ALA A 262 7.99 10.15 12.43
CA ALA A 262 8.62 10.17 11.11
C ALA A 262 8.44 8.83 10.39
N GLU A 263 8.41 8.79 9.05
CA GLU A 263 8.18 7.55 8.29
C GLU A 263 8.97 6.34 8.84
N MET A 264 10.29 6.51 8.96
CA MET A 264 11.21 5.52 9.54
C MET A 264 10.86 5.11 10.97
N ASP A 265 10.47 6.06 11.82
CA ASP A 265 10.15 5.76 13.21
C ASP A 265 8.77 5.11 13.33
N GLY A 266 7.79 5.55 12.55
CA GLY A 266 6.40 5.10 12.61
C GLY A 266 6.23 3.69 12.06
N VAL A 267 6.76 3.44 10.85
CA VAL A 267 6.78 2.11 10.23
C VAL A 267 7.55 1.13 11.12
N GLY A 268 8.71 1.54 11.65
CA GLY A 268 9.51 0.71 12.53
C GLY A 268 8.84 0.43 13.89
N PHE A 269 8.17 1.43 14.46
CA PHE A 269 7.49 1.30 15.75
C PHE A 269 6.28 0.37 15.67
N ALA A 270 5.39 0.59 14.71
CA ALA A 270 4.25 -0.29 14.46
C ALA A 270 4.72 -1.70 14.05
N GLY A 271 5.77 -1.77 13.21
CA GLY A 271 6.43 -2.99 12.77
C GLY A 271 6.85 -3.93 13.90
N LYS A 272 7.37 -3.38 15.01
CA LYS A 272 7.75 -4.19 16.18
C LYS A 272 6.58 -4.98 16.78
N TYR A 273 5.35 -4.50 16.64
CA TYR A 273 4.12 -5.16 17.08
C TYR A 273 3.41 -5.95 15.96
N GLY A 274 4.15 -6.26 14.88
CA GLY A 274 3.64 -7.03 13.74
C GLY A 274 2.67 -6.26 12.86
N LYS A 275 2.72 -4.92 12.86
CA LYS A 275 1.85 -4.09 12.02
C LYS A 275 2.64 -3.59 10.82
N PHE A 276 2.05 -3.54 9.63
CA PHE A 276 2.71 -3.03 8.43
C PHE A 276 1.92 -1.87 7.84
N THR A 277 2.58 -0.97 7.13
CA THR A 277 1.95 0.28 6.65
C THR A 277 1.46 0.11 5.21
N LEU A 278 0.33 0.73 4.89
CA LEU A 278 -0.11 0.93 3.51
C LEU A 278 -0.40 2.42 3.32
N VAL A 279 0.35 3.05 2.43
CA VAL A 279 0.24 4.50 2.21
C VAL A 279 -0.92 4.81 1.26
N ASN A 280 -2.02 5.25 1.83
CA ASN A 280 -3.30 5.51 1.15
C ASN A 280 -3.80 6.97 1.38
N THR A 281 -2.87 7.91 1.54
CA THR A 281 -3.16 9.34 1.75
C THR A 281 -3.18 10.10 0.43
N TRP A 282 -3.60 11.38 0.47
CA TRP A 282 -3.74 12.30 -0.68
C TRP A 282 -4.85 12.00 -1.68
N VAL A 283 -5.33 10.77 -1.70
CA VAL A 283 -6.48 10.31 -2.48
C VAL A 283 -7.49 9.62 -1.58
N GLY A 284 -8.75 9.65 -1.98
CA GLY A 284 -9.86 9.13 -1.19
C GLY A 284 -10.58 7.98 -1.88
N ASN A 285 -11.87 7.86 -1.58
CA ASN A 285 -12.82 7.08 -2.38
C ASN A 285 -12.51 5.57 -2.45
N TYR A 286 -11.72 5.07 -1.50
CA TYR A 286 -11.36 3.66 -1.41
C TYR A 286 -12.59 2.75 -1.17
N SER A 287 -13.64 3.28 -0.55
CA SER A 287 -14.94 2.60 -0.43
C SER A 287 -15.57 2.33 -1.81
N PHE A 288 -15.38 3.21 -2.79
CA PHE A 288 -15.82 2.93 -4.15
C PHE A 288 -14.83 2.02 -4.88
N HIS A 289 -13.54 2.37 -4.86
CA HIS A 289 -12.50 1.68 -5.62
C HIS A 289 -12.40 0.18 -5.28
N SER A 290 -12.52 -0.18 -4.00
CA SER A 290 -12.46 -1.59 -3.55
C SER A 290 -13.69 -2.42 -3.96
N GLY A 291 -14.81 -1.74 -4.25
CA GLY A 291 -16.06 -2.33 -4.72
C GLY A 291 -16.05 -2.68 -6.21
N VAL A 292 -15.18 -2.07 -7.02
CA VAL A 292 -15.14 -2.32 -8.46
C VAL A 292 -14.61 -3.73 -8.73
N LYS A 293 -15.36 -4.56 -9.49
CA LYS A 293 -14.96 -5.94 -9.78
C LYS A 293 -14.44 -6.06 -11.22
N PRO A 294 -13.12 -6.16 -11.44
CA PRO A 294 -12.56 -6.17 -12.78
C PRO A 294 -12.95 -7.43 -13.58
N HIS A 295 -12.91 -7.28 -14.91
CA HIS A 295 -13.12 -8.39 -15.82
C HIS A 295 -11.97 -9.40 -15.80
N LEU A 296 -10.73 -8.92 -15.64
CA LEU A 296 -9.54 -9.77 -15.50
C LEU A 296 -9.68 -10.69 -14.29
N LYS A 297 -9.52 -12.01 -14.51
CA LYS A 297 -9.69 -13.04 -13.47
C LYS A 297 -8.37 -13.60 -12.96
N GLU A 298 -7.33 -13.56 -13.78
CA GLU A 298 -6.02 -14.09 -13.46
C GLU A 298 -4.96 -13.10 -13.92
N TYR A 299 -3.99 -12.86 -13.04
CA TYR A 299 -2.82 -12.05 -13.33
C TYR A 299 -1.72 -12.95 -13.87
N SER A 300 -1.06 -12.54 -14.95
CA SER A 300 0.02 -13.32 -15.55
C SER A 300 1.11 -12.42 -16.11
N GLN A 301 2.35 -12.80 -15.84
CA GLN A 301 3.59 -12.24 -16.34
C GLN A 301 4.28 -13.15 -17.38
N GLU A 302 3.64 -14.23 -17.85
CA GLU A 302 4.25 -15.16 -18.83
C GLU A 302 4.75 -14.48 -20.12
N ARG A 303 4.05 -13.43 -20.58
CA ARG A 303 4.42 -12.71 -21.81
C ARG A 303 5.80 -12.04 -21.72
N VAL A 304 6.11 -11.41 -20.58
CA VAL A 304 7.39 -10.70 -20.38
C VAL A 304 8.52 -11.69 -20.09
N ARG A 305 8.23 -12.81 -19.42
CA ARG A 305 9.20 -13.88 -19.13
C ARG A 305 9.59 -14.74 -20.33
N ARG A 306 9.36 -14.29 -21.56
CA ARG A 306 9.71 -15.05 -22.77
C ARG A 306 11.20 -14.92 -23.03
N ASP A 307 11.89 -16.05 -22.95
CA ASP A 307 13.34 -16.13 -23.14
C ASP A 307 13.75 -15.74 -24.56
N THR A 308 14.45 -14.61 -24.70
CA THR A 308 14.95 -14.12 -25.98
C THR A 308 16.41 -13.67 -25.96
N LEU A 309 17.02 -13.53 -24.77
CA LEU A 309 18.37 -12.98 -24.61
C LEU A 309 19.31 -14.00 -23.98
N GLU A 310 20.51 -14.15 -24.54
CA GLU A 310 21.58 -15.00 -24.00
C GLU A 310 22.69 -14.14 -23.38
N TYR A 311 23.32 -14.64 -22.33
CA TYR A 311 24.41 -13.93 -21.67
C TYR A 311 25.64 -13.75 -22.57
N ASP A 312 25.96 -12.50 -22.88
CA ASP A 312 27.22 -12.04 -23.48
C ASP A 312 28.13 -11.39 -22.41
N PRO A 313 29.35 -11.92 -22.14
CA PRO A 313 30.29 -11.37 -21.16
C PRO A 313 30.89 -10.00 -21.56
N GLN A 314 30.72 -9.56 -22.82
CA GLN A 314 31.15 -8.24 -23.29
C GLN A 314 30.13 -7.13 -23.01
N LYS A 315 28.94 -7.48 -22.52
CA LYS A 315 27.85 -6.55 -22.24
C LYS A 315 27.72 -6.26 -20.74
N LYS A 316 27.19 -5.07 -20.44
CA LYS A 316 26.72 -4.68 -19.10
C LYS A 316 25.20 -4.63 -19.09
N TYR A 317 24.55 -5.44 -18.25
CA TYR A 317 23.11 -5.51 -18.12
C TYR A 317 22.64 -4.56 -17.02
N VAL A 318 21.62 -3.75 -17.33
CA VAL A 318 21.02 -2.78 -16.40
C VAL A 318 19.55 -3.14 -16.20
N ALA A 319 19.15 -3.38 -14.95
CA ALA A 319 17.74 -3.46 -14.56
C ALA A 319 17.33 -2.14 -13.91
N LEU A 320 16.41 -1.41 -14.56
CA LEU A 320 15.81 -0.20 -14.00
C LEU A 320 14.62 -0.59 -13.12
N ILE A 321 14.66 -0.24 -11.83
CA ILE A 321 13.64 -0.61 -10.85
C ILE A 321 12.99 0.61 -10.21
N MET A 322 11.66 0.59 -10.05
CA MET A 322 10.92 1.48 -9.16
C MET A 322 10.57 0.73 -7.87
N ALA A 323 11.19 1.08 -6.75
CA ALA A 323 11.07 0.32 -5.49
C ALA A 323 10.40 1.12 -4.36
N GLU A 324 10.63 2.43 -4.32
CA GLU A 324 10.34 3.36 -3.23
C GLU A 324 8.93 3.96 -3.20
N SER A 325 8.10 3.62 -4.17
CA SER A 325 6.69 4.07 -4.22
C SER A 325 5.73 2.96 -4.62
N GLY A 326 6.26 1.77 -4.90
CA GLY A 326 5.47 0.61 -5.28
C GLY A 326 4.63 0.04 -4.15
N ASP A 327 5.02 0.31 -2.90
CA ASP A 327 4.38 -0.14 -1.67
C ASP A 327 3.13 0.68 -1.30
N ALA A 328 3.01 1.89 -1.86
CA ALA A 328 1.96 2.86 -1.60
C ALA A 328 0.77 2.71 -2.57
N PRO A 329 -0.41 2.19 -2.14
CA PRO A 329 -1.58 2.12 -3.01
C PRO A 329 -1.99 3.48 -3.60
N ALA A 330 -1.85 4.56 -2.82
CA ALA A 330 -2.15 5.91 -3.30
C ALA A 330 -1.36 6.24 -4.57
N TYR A 331 -0.11 5.77 -4.71
CA TYR A 331 0.75 6.07 -5.86
C TYR A 331 0.16 5.67 -7.20
N TYR A 332 -0.73 4.68 -7.21
CA TYR A 332 -1.40 4.20 -8.41
C TYR A 332 -2.67 4.97 -8.76
N LEU A 333 -3.21 5.74 -7.80
CA LEU A 333 -4.50 6.40 -7.89
C LEU A 333 -4.35 7.93 -8.05
N TYR A 334 -3.39 8.52 -7.36
CA TYR A 334 -3.09 9.95 -7.49
C TYR A 334 -2.34 10.22 -8.80
N THR A 335 -1.88 11.46 -9.01
CA THR A 335 -0.93 11.84 -10.07
C THR A 335 0.46 11.18 -10.00
N GLY A 336 0.56 10.00 -9.39
CA GLY A 336 1.75 9.18 -9.20
C GLY A 336 2.16 8.44 -10.46
N LEU A 337 1.85 7.15 -10.49
CA LEU A 337 2.27 6.27 -11.56
C LEU A 337 1.76 6.72 -12.93
N TYR A 338 0.46 7.02 -13.06
CA TYR A 338 -0.15 7.21 -14.37
C TYR A 338 0.43 8.42 -15.12
N PRO A 339 0.40 9.65 -14.58
CA PRO A 339 0.97 10.78 -15.29
C PRO A 339 2.49 10.72 -15.48
N ARG A 340 3.22 10.12 -14.52
CA ARG A 340 4.70 10.14 -14.52
C ARG A 340 5.34 8.97 -15.25
N GLN A 341 4.65 7.85 -15.34
CA GLN A 341 5.18 6.60 -15.88
C GLN A 341 4.25 5.99 -16.93
N TRP A 342 3.02 5.67 -16.54
CA TRP A 342 2.14 4.78 -17.32
C TRP A 342 1.62 5.43 -18.61
N ASN A 343 1.37 6.74 -18.57
CA ASN A 343 0.87 7.51 -19.73
C ASN A 343 1.99 8.20 -20.52
N ASP A 344 3.25 7.98 -20.15
CA ASP A 344 4.39 8.56 -20.86
C ASP A 344 4.51 7.96 -22.28
N PRO A 345 4.57 8.79 -23.35
CA PRO A 345 4.71 8.31 -24.73
C PRO A 345 5.96 7.47 -25.01
N ASP A 346 7.00 7.57 -24.17
CA ASP A 346 8.22 6.79 -24.28
C ASP A 346 8.16 5.45 -23.52
N ARG A 347 7.05 5.16 -22.82
CA ARG A 347 6.84 3.86 -22.17
C ARG A 347 6.97 2.73 -23.18
N GLY A 348 7.67 1.67 -22.79
CA GLY A 348 7.96 0.52 -23.64
C GLY A 348 9.17 0.71 -24.56
N LYS A 349 9.82 1.87 -24.62
CA LYS A 349 11.10 2.04 -25.35
C LYS A 349 12.31 1.53 -24.58
N VAL A 350 12.22 1.49 -23.26
CA VAL A 350 13.24 0.96 -22.35
C VAL A 350 12.57 0.00 -21.37
N ALA A 351 13.27 -1.07 -21.00
CA ALA A 351 12.78 -2.03 -20.00
C ALA A 351 12.76 -1.40 -18.61
N ILE A 352 11.60 -1.48 -17.93
CA ILE A 352 11.37 -0.94 -16.60
C ILE A 352 10.65 -2.00 -15.76
N SER A 353 11.12 -2.20 -14.53
CA SER A 353 10.47 -3.07 -13.56
C SER A 353 9.83 -2.24 -12.45
N TYR A 354 8.53 -2.38 -12.27
CA TYR A 354 7.74 -1.63 -11.30
C TYR A 354 7.43 -2.52 -10.10
N GLY A 355 7.82 -2.08 -8.90
CA GLY A 355 7.38 -2.70 -7.67
C GLY A 355 5.89 -2.40 -7.49
N ILE A 356 5.07 -3.41 -7.23
CA ILE A 356 3.64 -3.28 -6.96
C ILE A 356 3.30 -3.84 -5.58
N THR A 357 2.36 -3.19 -4.89
CA THR A 357 1.83 -3.66 -3.61
C THR A 357 0.68 -4.64 -3.87
N PRO A 358 0.67 -5.83 -3.25
CA PRO A 358 -0.42 -6.77 -3.43
C PRO A 358 -1.77 -6.21 -2.96
N SER A 359 -1.75 -5.20 -2.09
CA SER A 359 -2.95 -4.55 -1.57
C SER A 359 -3.80 -3.85 -2.64
N LEU A 360 -3.25 -3.55 -3.83
CA LEU A 360 -4.04 -3.04 -4.95
C LEU A 360 -5.15 -4.00 -5.38
N ARG A 361 -4.99 -5.33 -5.19
CA ARG A 361 -6.05 -6.31 -5.47
C ARG A 361 -7.31 -6.06 -4.64
N MET A 362 -7.14 -5.45 -3.46
CA MET A 362 -8.24 -5.17 -2.54
C MET A 362 -8.70 -3.72 -2.63
N LEU A 363 -7.76 -2.77 -2.64
CA LEU A 363 -8.07 -1.34 -2.58
C LEU A 363 -8.42 -0.70 -3.93
N ALA A 364 -7.85 -1.19 -5.03
CA ALA A 364 -8.08 -0.65 -6.36
C ALA A 364 -7.93 -1.72 -7.46
N PRO A 365 -8.73 -2.80 -7.40
CA PRO A 365 -8.61 -3.94 -8.30
C PRO A 365 -8.73 -3.60 -9.78
N ALA A 366 -9.55 -2.61 -10.15
CA ALA A 366 -9.67 -2.16 -11.54
C ALA A 366 -8.39 -1.53 -12.08
N VAL A 367 -7.72 -0.71 -11.26
CA VAL A 367 -6.44 -0.09 -11.61
C VAL A 367 -5.36 -1.16 -11.75
N LEU A 368 -5.31 -2.14 -10.84
CA LEU A 368 -4.41 -3.28 -10.96
C LEU A 368 -4.66 -4.08 -12.25
N ALA A 369 -5.92 -4.36 -12.59
CA ALA A 369 -6.25 -5.04 -13.84
C ALA A 369 -5.79 -4.25 -15.07
N ASP A 370 -5.95 -2.93 -15.10
CA ASP A 370 -5.44 -2.07 -16.17
C ASP A 370 -3.93 -2.22 -16.33
N LEU A 371 -3.17 -2.22 -15.23
CA LEU A 371 -1.72 -2.39 -15.28
C LEU A 371 -1.32 -3.70 -15.97
N TYR A 372 -2.01 -4.80 -15.67
CA TYR A 372 -1.70 -6.09 -16.30
C TYR A 372 -2.15 -6.19 -17.75
N GLU A 373 -3.28 -5.57 -18.11
CA GLU A 373 -3.82 -5.59 -19.46
C GLU A 373 -3.05 -4.69 -20.42
N THR A 374 -2.52 -3.56 -19.94
CA THR A 374 -1.89 -2.53 -20.78
C THR A 374 -0.37 -2.55 -20.77
N ARG A 375 0.26 -3.39 -19.93
CA ARG A 375 1.72 -3.55 -19.90
C ARG A 375 2.29 -3.94 -21.27
N THR A 376 3.44 -3.39 -21.58
CA THR A 376 4.24 -3.74 -22.76
C THR A 376 5.13 -4.95 -22.47
N ASP A 377 5.88 -5.41 -23.48
CA ASP A 377 6.92 -6.44 -23.30
C ASP A 377 8.12 -5.94 -22.48
N ASN A 378 8.19 -4.63 -22.21
CA ASN A 378 9.26 -3.97 -21.46
C ASN A 378 8.82 -3.55 -20.05
N ASP A 379 7.61 -3.93 -19.62
CA ASP A 379 7.09 -3.65 -18.29
C ASP A 379 7.01 -4.95 -17.47
N TYR A 380 7.78 -5.02 -16.38
CA TYR A 380 7.80 -6.14 -15.44
C TYR A 380 7.29 -5.72 -14.06
N PHE A 381 6.56 -6.58 -13.37
CA PHE A 381 6.10 -6.34 -12.01
C PHE A 381 6.82 -7.24 -11.00
N PHE A 382 7.21 -6.67 -9.87
CA PHE A 382 7.71 -7.41 -8.71
C PHE A 382 6.99 -6.94 -7.43
N CYS A 383 7.03 -7.72 -6.36
CA CYS A 383 6.40 -7.33 -5.09
C CYS A 383 7.22 -6.21 -4.44
N SER A 384 6.59 -5.07 -4.15
CA SER A 384 7.28 -3.92 -3.56
C SER A 384 7.72 -4.17 -2.11
N ILE A 385 8.47 -3.19 -1.56
CA ILE A 385 9.01 -3.22 -0.20
C ILE A 385 7.88 -3.21 0.87
N SER A 386 7.83 -4.10 1.84
CA SER A 386 8.56 -5.36 1.98
C SER A 386 7.57 -6.51 2.09
N GLY A 387 6.82 -6.78 1.02
CA GLY A 387 5.85 -7.87 0.94
C GLY A 387 4.40 -7.40 0.91
N ALA A 388 3.56 -7.96 1.78
CA ALA A 388 2.15 -7.60 1.88
C ALA A 388 1.92 -6.10 2.20
N GLY A 389 2.88 -5.42 2.81
CA GLY A 389 2.93 -3.97 2.87
C GLY A 389 4.27 -3.45 3.38
N TYR A 390 4.34 -2.16 3.65
CA TYR A 390 5.57 -1.49 4.02
C TYR A 390 5.96 -1.80 5.47
N CYS A 391 7.09 -2.49 5.63
CA CYS A 391 7.68 -2.81 6.92
C CYS A 391 9.21 -2.91 6.78
N TYR A 392 9.89 -3.03 7.93
CA TYR A 392 11.33 -3.20 8.01
C TYR A 392 11.71 -4.60 8.50
N PRO A 393 11.94 -5.57 7.60
CA PRO A 393 12.24 -6.95 7.97
C PRO A 393 13.44 -7.05 8.91
N PHE A 394 14.45 -6.19 8.67
CA PHE A 394 15.73 -6.16 9.38
C PHE A 394 15.78 -5.18 10.57
N LEU A 395 14.72 -4.38 10.79
CA LEU A 395 14.65 -3.42 11.91
C LEU A 395 13.60 -3.83 12.95
N GLY A 396 13.52 -5.14 13.22
CA GLY A 396 12.77 -5.67 14.35
C GLY A 396 11.28 -5.91 14.10
N TYR A 397 10.87 -6.14 12.85
CA TYR A 397 9.49 -6.55 12.55
C TYR A 397 9.06 -7.76 13.40
N GLY A 398 7.92 -7.62 14.09
CA GLY A 398 7.36 -8.63 15.00
C GLY A 398 8.12 -8.84 16.32
N SER A 399 9.21 -8.11 16.59
CA SER A 399 10.09 -8.39 17.75
C SER A 399 9.46 -8.20 19.13
N LEU A 400 8.38 -7.42 19.24
CA LEU A 400 7.63 -7.16 20.47
C LEU A 400 6.28 -7.88 20.51
N THR A 401 6.05 -8.81 19.59
CA THR A 401 4.89 -9.70 19.63
C THR A 401 5.09 -10.84 20.64
N PRO A 402 4.02 -11.47 21.14
CA PRO A 402 4.13 -12.64 22.01
C PRO A 402 4.92 -13.81 21.40
N ASP A 403 4.90 -13.97 20.08
CA ASP A 403 5.64 -15.00 19.35
C ASP A 403 6.30 -14.41 18.07
N PRO A 404 7.50 -13.81 18.18
CA PRO A 404 8.18 -13.16 17.06
C PRO A 404 8.50 -14.08 15.88
N ASP A 405 8.72 -15.37 16.15
CA ASP A 405 9.02 -16.36 15.11
C ASP A 405 7.76 -16.66 14.30
N ARG A 406 6.62 -16.86 14.98
CA ARG A 406 5.33 -17.06 14.33
C ARG A 406 4.89 -15.82 13.56
N CYS A 407 5.00 -14.63 14.15
CA CYS A 407 4.63 -13.37 13.48
C CYS A 407 5.35 -13.22 12.13
N ARG A 408 6.69 -13.33 12.12
CA ARG A 408 7.49 -13.22 10.90
C ARG A 408 7.25 -14.35 9.90
N SER A 409 7.13 -15.60 10.38
CA SER A 409 6.86 -16.74 9.51
C SER A 409 5.53 -16.57 8.78
N ARG A 410 4.46 -16.19 9.49
CA ARG A 410 3.14 -15.96 8.88
C ARG A 410 3.14 -14.77 7.92
N TYR A 411 3.89 -13.71 8.22
CA TYR A 411 3.94 -12.54 7.35
C TYR A 411 4.61 -12.85 6.00
N PHE A 412 5.78 -13.50 6.02
CA PHE A 412 6.52 -13.78 4.77
C PHE A 412 6.08 -15.08 4.10
N LEU A 413 6.07 -16.21 4.84
CA LEU A 413 5.89 -17.54 4.26
C LEU A 413 4.44 -17.87 3.91
N GLU A 414 3.47 -17.16 4.50
CA GLU A 414 2.04 -17.31 4.19
C GLU A 414 1.53 -16.06 3.48
N MET A 415 1.32 -14.97 4.22
CA MET A 415 0.60 -13.78 3.73
C MET A 415 1.24 -13.15 2.49
N THR A 416 2.56 -12.92 2.52
CA THR A 416 3.28 -12.34 1.38
C THR A 416 3.38 -13.35 0.22
N ALA A 417 3.77 -14.59 0.49
CA ALA A 417 3.93 -15.61 -0.54
C ALA A 417 2.61 -15.91 -1.29
N ASP A 418 1.50 -16.02 -0.56
CA ASP A 418 0.18 -16.29 -1.14
C ASP A 418 -0.29 -15.12 -2.01
N ASN A 419 -0.12 -13.87 -1.54
CA ASN A 419 -0.49 -12.69 -2.32
C ASN A 419 0.41 -12.47 -3.54
N MET A 420 1.71 -12.75 -3.43
CA MET A 420 2.62 -12.74 -4.58
C MET A 420 2.18 -13.74 -5.64
N LYS A 421 1.82 -14.96 -5.22
CA LYS A 421 1.33 -16.00 -6.12
C LYS A 421 0.04 -15.59 -6.85
N MET A 422 -0.89 -14.92 -6.16
CA MET A 422 -2.13 -14.44 -6.79
C MET A 422 -1.89 -13.41 -7.91
N LEU A 423 -0.75 -12.72 -7.86
CA LEU A 423 -0.37 -11.70 -8.84
C LEU A 423 0.70 -12.20 -9.83
N ASP A 424 1.05 -13.49 -9.79
CA ASP A 424 2.16 -14.03 -10.58
C ASP A 424 3.47 -13.21 -10.39
N LEU A 425 3.77 -12.89 -9.12
CA LEU A 425 5.01 -12.26 -8.68
C LEU A 425 5.94 -13.33 -8.10
N ASP A 426 7.19 -13.34 -8.52
CA ASP A 426 8.23 -14.27 -8.06
C ASP A 426 9.49 -13.53 -7.55
N MET A 427 9.42 -12.20 -7.45
CA MET A 427 10.51 -11.37 -6.95
C MET A 427 10.00 -10.42 -5.86
N LEU A 428 10.78 -10.29 -4.78
CA LEU A 428 10.41 -9.50 -3.60
C LEU A 428 11.41 -8.38 -3.35
N GLY A 429 10.93 -7.14 -3.40
CA GLY A 429 11.60 -5.97 -2.84
C GLY A 429 11.61 -6.02 -1.33
N ILE A 430 12.74 -5.70 -0.70
CA ILE A 430 12.82 -5.47 0.73
C ILE A 430 13.53 -4.16 1.07
N TYR A 431 12.99 -3.47 2.08
CA TYR A 431 13.67 -2.38 2.73
C TYR A 431 14.85 -2.91 3.53
N THR A 432 15.97 -2.19 3.47
CA THR A 432 17.23 -2.53 4.16
C THR A 432 17.73 -1.32 4.93
N HIS A 433 18.83 -1.49 5.66
CA HIS A 433 19.48 -0.37 6.32
C HIS A 433 19.84 0.75 5.33
N PRO A 434 19.72 2.04 5.72
CA PRO A 434 20.03 3.15 4.83
C PRO A 434 21.52 3.30 4.52
N ASP A 435 22.43 2.88 5.41
CA ASP A 435 23.85 3.24 5.26
C ASP A 435 24.82 2.06 5.32
N ILE A 436 24.33 0.83 5.52
CA ILE A 436 25.19 -0.35 5.69
C ILE A 436 24.75 -1.51 4.79
N ALA A 437 25.71 -2.32 4.37
CA ALA A 437 25.42 -3.61 3.75
C ALA A 437 24.74 -4.57 4.74
N TRP A 438 24.17 -5.65 4.21
CA TRP A 438 23.58 -6.69 5.06
C TRP A 438 24.59 -7.23 6.06
N THR A 439 24.19 -7.27 7.32
CA THR A 439 24.91 -7.91 8.40
C THR A 439 24.73 -9.44 8.36
N GLN A 440 25.41 -10.17 9.23
CA GLN A 440 25.16 -11.61 9.39
C GLN A 440 23.76 -11.88 9.98
N GLU A 441 23.24 -10.97 10.79
CA GLU A 441 21.91 -11.07 11.39
C GLU A 441 20.82 -10.90 10.33
N ASP A 442 20.99 -9.95 9.41
CA ASP A 442 20.07 -9.75 8.28
C ASP A 442 19.99 -11.00 7.41
N ARG A 443 21.13 -11.63 7.12
CA ARG A 443 21.19 -12.90 6.38
C ARG A 443 20.43 -14.02 7.10
N GLN A 444 20.59 -14.13 8.41
CA GLN A 444 19.86 -15.15 9.21
C GLN A 444 18.34 -14.90 9.20
N ILE A 445 17.91 -13.64 9.23
CA ILE A 445 16.49 -13.28 9.10
C ILE A 445 15.98 -13.68 7.71
N ALA A 446 16.72 -13.34 6.65
CA ALA A 446 16.35 -13.69 5.28
C ALA A 446 16.30 -15.21 5.06
N GLU A 447 17.31 -15.95 5.51
CA GLU A 447 17.38 -17.42 5.45
C GLU A 447 16.20 -18.09 6.16
N LYS A 448 15.77 -17.54 7.30
CA LYS A 448 14.71 -18.14 8.11
C LYS A 448 13.31 -17.82 7.60
N TYR A 449 13.07 -16.59 7.13
CA TYR A 449 11.70 -16.12 6.87
C TYR A 449 11.42 -15.73 5.42
N ILE A 450 12.44 -15.38 4.62
CA ILE A 450 12.24 -14.82 3.27
C ILE A 450 12.60 -15.85 2.19
N PHE A 451 13.82 -16.37 2.20
CA PHE A 451 14.27 -17.35 1.20
C PHE A 451 13.40 -18.63 1.12
N PRO A 452 12.78 -19.12 2.22
CA PRO A 452 11.89 -20.27 2.13
C PRO A 452 10.50 -19.97 1.56
N MET A 453 10.19 -18.72 1.18
CA MET A 453 8.90 -18.36 0.58
C MET A 453 8.63 -19.17 -0.69
N SER A 454 7.45 -19.78 -0.76
CA SER A 454 7.03 -20.56 -1.93
C SER A 454 6.96 -19.67 -3.17
N GLY A 455 7.62 -20.07 -4.26
CA GLY A 455 7.61 -19.36 -5.53
C GLY A 455 8.57 -18.17 -5.64
N LEU A 456 9.30 -17.82 -4.57
CA LEU A 456 10.30 -16.76 -4.62
C LEU A 456 11.52 -17.19 -5.44
N ARG A 457 11.89 -16.38 -6.44
CA ARG A 457 13.11 -16.52 -7.24
C ARG A 457 14.21 -15.55 -6.84
N SER A 458 13.84 -14.29 -6.56
CA SER A 458 14.83 -13.24 -6.29
C SER A 458 14.38 -12.25 -5.23
N VAL A 459 15.34 -11.77 -4.44
CA VAL A 459 15.18 -10.63 -3.54
C VAL A 459 15.83 -9.40 -4.16
N VAL A 460 15.05 -8.33 -4.31
CA VAL A 460 15.49 -6.99 -4.70
C VAL A 460 15.76 -6.21 -3.42
N SER A 461 17.02 -5.90 -3.18
CA SER A 461 17.49 -5.47 -1.86
C SER A 461 17.88 -4.00 -1.84
N GLY A 462 17.18 -3.23 -1.00
CA GLY A 462 17.47 -1.83 -0.71
C GLY A 462 16.82 -0.86 -1.70
N MET A 463 16.44 0.32 -1.18
CA MET A 463 15.92 1.40 -2.01
C MET A 463 17.04 2.15 -2.72
N HIS A 464 18.23 2.26 -2.13
CA HIS A 464 19.40 2.90 -2.71
C HIS A 464 20.68 2.14 -2.44
N ARG A 465 21.75 2.57 -3.12
CA ARG A 465 23.11 2.07 -2.91
C ARG A 465 23.57 2.30 -1.47
N THR A 466 23.93 1.22 -0.80
CA THR A 466 24.69 1.25 0.46
C THR A 466 26.18 1.05 0.17
N GLU A 467 26.78 -0.03 0.65
CA GLU A 467 28.20 -0.37 0.42
C GLU A 467 28.42 -1.23 -0.83
N TYR A 468 27.36 -1.49 -1.61
CA TYR A 468 27.39 -2.36 -2.78
C TYR A 468 27.83 -1.65 -4.06
N THR A 469 28.55 -2.38 -4.90
CA THR A 469 28.89 -2.09 -6.29
C THR A 469 28.49 -3.29 -7.16
N ALA A 470 28.50 -3.15 -8.49
CA ALA A 470 28.16 -4.27 -9.37
C ALA A 470 29.06 -5.51 -9.17
N GLY A 471 30.28 -5.34 -8.65
CA GLY A 471 31.20 -6.43 -8.34
C GLY A 471 30.83 -7.28 -7.13
N ASN A 472 29.99 -6.79 -6.20
CA ASN A 472 29.61 -7.50 -4.97
C ASN A 472 28.11 -7.48 -4.65
N ALA A 473 27.28 -6.90 -5.52
CA ALA A 473 25.85 -6.70 -5.30
C ALA A 473 24.98 -7.96 -5.49
N HIS A 474 25.55 -9.13 -5.82
CA HIS A 474 24.76 -10.28 -6.22
C HIS A 474 25.22 -11.57 -5.53
N GLU A 475 24.28 -12.29 -4.91
CA GLU A 475 24.53 -13.56 -4.23
C GLU A 475 23.43 -14.59 -4.51
N LEU A 476 23.75 -15.88 -4.36
CA LEU A 476 22.82 -17.00 -4.56
C LEU A 476 22.72 -17.83 -3.27
N HIS A 477 21.50 -17.98 -2.75
CA HIS A 477 21.17 -18.75 -1.56
C HIS A 477 20.21 -19.89 -1.91
N GLY A 478 20.76 -21.10 -2.07
CA GLY A 478 20.01 -22.21 -2.65
C GLY A 478 19.59 -21.85 -4.09
N ASP A 479 18.29 -21.74 -4.32
CA ASP A 479 17.72 -21.34 -5.61
C ASP A 479 17.28 -19.87 -5.65
N VAL A 480 17.36 -19.13 -4.55
CA VAL A 480 16.96 -17.73 -4.46
C VAL A 480 18.18 -16.82 -4.66
N SER A 481 18.10 -15.89 -5.61
CA SER A 481 19.13 -14.87 -5.81
C SER A 481 18.82 -13.63 -4.97
N VAL A 482 19.84 -12.88 -4.61
CA VAL A 482 19.71 -11.56 -4.01
C VAL A 482 20.48 -10.58 -4.89
N HIS A 483 19.80 -9.51 -5.28
CA HIS A 483 20.36 -8.41 -6.05
C HIS A 483 20.26 -7.15 -5.22
N HIS A 484 21.38 -6.48 -4.95
CA HIS A 484 21.47 -5.25 -4.20
C HIS A 484 21.50 -4.04 -5.13
N ASN A 485 20.77 -2.98 -4.77
CA ASN A 485 20.76 -1.77 -5.57
C ASN A 485 22.12 -1.07 -5.53
N VAL A 486 22.57 -0.57 -6.68
CA VAL A 486 23.88 0.07 -6.84
C VAL A 486 23.79 1.55 -7.22
N THR A 487 22.59 2.14 -7.29
CA THR A 487 22.42 3.59 -7.52
C THR A 487 21.82 4.30 -6.31
N PHE A 488 22.20 5.57 -6.13
CA PHE A 488 21.65 6.46 -5.12
C PHE A 488 20.82 7.57 -5.79
N TRP A 489 19.63 7.88 -5.23
CA TRP A 489 18.78 8.93 -5.79
C TRP A 489 19.38 10.32 -5.59
N SER A 490 19.06 11.26 -6.47
CA SER A 490 19.52 12.64 -6.30
C SER A 490 18.79 13.33 -5.15
N MET A 491 19.52 14.11 -4.35
CA MET A 491 18.94 15.05 -3.37
C MET A 491 18.53 16.38 -4.02
N GLU A 492 18.85 16.60 -5.30
CA GLU A 492 18.34 17.73 -6.07
C GLU A 492 16.88 17.50 -6.44
N ASN A 493 16.09 18.57 -6.51
CA ASN A 493 14.70 18.47 -6.92
C ASN A 493 14.58 18.41 -8.45
N PHE A 494 14.48 17.19 -9.00
CA PHE A 494 14.30 17.00 -10.44
C PHE A 494 12.82 16.83 -10.79
N VAL A 495 12.07 17.93 -10.80
CA VAL A 495 10.64 17.92 -11.15
C VAL A 495 10.41 17.15 -12.46
N TRP A 496 9.57 16.12 -12.41
CA TRP A 496 9.45 15.09 -13.46
C TRP A 496 8.99 15.63 -14.83
N ASP A 497 8.15 16.66 -14.85
CA ASP A 497 7.56 17.26 -16.04
C ASP A 497 8.35 18.47 -16.59
N ASP A 498 9.36 18.96 -15.85
CA ASP A 498 10.24 20.01 -16.34
C ASP A 498 11.30 19.43 -17.29
N MET A 499 11.08 19.60 -18.60
CA MET A 499 12.00 19.12 -19.63
C MET A 499 13.35 19.85 -19.65
N SER A 500 13.44 21.05 -19.05
CA SER A 500 14.68 21.85 -19.09
C SER A 500 15.80 21.27 -18.21
N ILE A 501 15.46 20.35 -17.30
CA ILE A 501 16.38 19.70 -16.36
C ILE A 501 16.61 18.22 -16.68
N ASP A 502 16.08 17.71 -17.79
CA ASP A 502 16.21 16.30 -18.16
C ASP A 502 17.64 15.84 -18.28
N GLU A 503 18.45 16.62 -18.99
CA GLU A 503 19.87 16.34 -19.19
C GLU A 503 20.58 16.18 -17.84
N LYS A 504 20.28 17.04 -16.85
CA LYS A 504 20.89 16.97 -15.51
C LYS A 504 20.44 15.74 -14.74
N ALA A 505 19.16 15.40 -14.81
CA ALA A 505 18.64 14.20 -14.17
C ALA A 505 19.27 12.95 -14.79
N VAL A 506 19.33 12.87 -16.12
CA VAL A 506 19.96 11.76 -16.83
C VAL A 506 21.45 11.67 -16.51
N ASP A 507 22.17 12.80 -16.47
CA ASP A 507 23.59 12.86 -16.08
C ASP A 507 23.82 12.26 -14.69
N HIS A 508 22.95 12.54 -13.71
CA HIS A 508 23.05 11.97 -12.37
C HIS A 508 22.96 10.44 -12.39
N LEU A 509 21.90 9.88 -12.97
CA LEU A 509 21.69 8.43 -13.00
C LEU A 509 22.74 7.72 -13.86
N GLU A 510 23.16 8.33 -14.97
CA GLU A 510 24.25 7.84 -15.81
C GLU A 510 25.56 7.76 -15.03
N ASN A 511 25.88 8.79 -14.24
CA ASN A 511 27.08 8.82 -13.41
C ASN A 511 27.05 7.75 -12.32
N GLU A 512 25.92 7.54 -11.65
CA GLU A 512 25.76 6.47 -10.66
C GLU A 512 25.99 5.09 -11.30
N ILE A 513 25.36 4.81 -12.45
CA ILE A 513 25.50 3.56 -13.19
C ILE A 513 26.95 3.33 -13.64
N LYS A 514 27.61 4.36 -14.20
CA LYS A 514 29.00 4.24 -14.66
C LYS A 514 29.98 4.06 -13.51
N THR A 515 29.78 4.78 -12.41
CA THR A 515 30.71 4.78 -11.27
C THR A 515 30.60 3.49 -10.46
N TYR A 516 29.39 3.14 -10.04
CA TYR A 516 29.15 1.99 -9.14
C TYR A 516 28.87 0.69 -9.89
N GLY A 517 28.67 0.78 -11.21
CA GLY A 517 28.61 -0.35 -12.11
C GLY A 517 29.93 -0.70 -12.80
N ALA A 518 31.03 0.00 -12.51
CA ALA A 518 32.29 -0.15 -13.24
C ALA A 518 32.88 -1.57 -13.14
N ASP A 519 32.81 -2.18 -11.97
CA ASP A 519 33.49 -3.42 -11.58
C ASP A 519 32.69 -4.71 -11.82
N GLY A 520 31.49 -4.62 -12.40
CA GLY A 520 30.66 -5.78 -12.72
C GLY A 520 29.85 -5.63 -14.01
N ASN A 521 29.26 -6.75 -14.47
CA ASN A 521 28.42 -6.77 -15.68
C ASN A 521 26.93 -6.64 -15.37
N PHE A 522 26.53 -6.65 -14.11
CA PHE A 522 25.12 -6.67 -13.69
C PHE A 522 24.87 -5.50 -12.74
N ILE A 523 24.04 -4.55 -13.17
CA ILE A 523 23.80 -3.28 -12.52
C ILE A 523 22.29 -3.18 -12.23
N MET A 524 21.90 -3.35 -10.97
CA MET A 524 20.51 -3.10 -10.57
C MET A 524 20.40 -1.63 -10.14
N ALA A 525 19.64 -0.85 -10.88
CA ALA A 525 19.59 0.60 -10.76
C ALA A 525 18.16 1.04 -10.40
N MET A 526 17.96 1.44 -9.14
CA MET A 526 16.74 2.15 -8.78
C MET A 526 16.77 3.56 -9.36
N PHE A 527 15.63 3.98 -9.93
CA PHE A 527 15.37 5.36 -10.28
C PHE A 527 14.28 5.92 -9.37
N TYR A 528 14.46 7.13 -8.87
CA TYR A 528 13.46 7.77 -8.03
C TYR A 528 12.27 8.18 -8.90
N SER A 529 11.15 7.50 -8.78
CA SER A 529 9.96 7.64 -9.64
C SER A 529 9.30 9.02 -9.60
N TRP A 530 9.64 9.84 -8.61
CA TRP A 530 9.26 11.25 -8.53
C TRP A 530 10.14 12.17 -9.38
N HIS A 531 11.33 11.69 -9.77
CA HIS A 531 12.29 12.39 -10.63
C HIS A 531 12.41 11.78 -12.03
N TYR A 532 12.19 10.48 -12.21
CA TYR A 532 12.39 9.83 -13.49
C TYR A 532 11.07 9.28 -14.00
N GLY A 533 10.88 9.33 -15.31
CA GLY A 533 9.83 8.63 -16.05
C GLY A 533 10.43 7.98 -17.30
N PRO A 534 9.65 7.21 -18.09
CA PRO A 534 10.13 6.52 -19.28
C PRO A 534 10.87 7.41 -20.25
N ARG A 535 10.46 8.68 -20.39
CA ARG A 535 11.17 9.69 -21.18
C ARG A 535 12.63 9.89 -20.77
N ARG A 536 12.90 10.15 -19.49
CA ARG A 536 14.28 10.32 -18.97
C ARG A 536 15.06 8.99 -19.01
N LEU A 537 14.40 7.88 -18.73
CA LEU A 537 15.03 6.56 -18.79
C LEU A 537 15.36 6.12 -20.22
N ASN A 538 14.55 6.51 -21.20
CA ASN A 538 14.84 6.30 -22.61
C ASN A 538 16.04 7.13 -23.08
N MET A 539 16.16 8.38 -22.65
CA MET A 539 17.35 9.21 -22.92
C MET A 539 18.62 8.54 -22.36
N LEU A 540 18.56 8.02 -21.13
CA LEU A 540 19.66 7.26 -20.53
C LEU A 540 20.04 6.04 -21.37
N ARG A 541 19.05 5.27 -21.84
CA ARG A 541 19.26 4.12 -22.72
C ARG A 541 19.98 4.51 -24.00
N GLU A 542 19.51 5.55 -24.68
CA GLU A 542 20.08 6.03 -25.96
C GLU A 542 21.55 6.45 -25.82
N ARG A 543 21.97 6.90 -24.63
CA ARG A 543 23.36 7.23 -24.33
C ARG A 543 24.23 6.02 -24.03
N LEU A 544 23.71 5.06 -23.26
CA LEU A 544 24.50 3.94 -22.75
C LEU A 544 24.55 2.71 -23.67
N GLU A 545 23.52 2.45 -24.47
CA GLU A 545 23.53 1.30 -25.41
C GLU A 545 24.71 1.32 -26.40
N PRO A 546 25.11 2.47 -26.99
CA PRO A 546 26.31 2.55 -27.84
C PRO A 546 27.62 2.17 -27.12
N GLU A 547 27.66 2.28 -25.79
CA GLU A 547 28.81 1.93 -24.95
C GLU A 547 28.82 0.45 -24.54
N GLY A 548 27.82 -0.35 -24.97
CA GLY A 548 27.74 -1.78 -24.68
C GLY A 548 26.85 -2.15 -23.49
N TYR A 549 26.05 -1.20 -22.99
CA TYR A 549 25.01 -1.48 -22.00
C TYR A 549 23.77 -2.10 -22.68
N VAL A 550 23.03 -2.92 -21.93
CA VAL A 550 21.77 -3.55 -22.35
C VAL A 550 20.77 -3.39 -21.23
N PHE A 551 19.64 -2.73 -21.51
CA PHE A 551 18.57 -2.55 -20.53
C PHE A 551 17.61 -3.74 -20.61
N VAL A 552 17.36 -4.38 -19.48
CA VAL A 552 16.56 -5.59 -19.37
C VAL A 552 15.55 -5.46 -18.24
N THR A 553 14.46 -6.21 -18.33
CA THR A 553 13.54 -6.39 -17.21
C THR A 553 14.24 -7.17 -16.10
N LEU A 554 13.71 -7.07 -14.88
CA LEU A 554 14.34 -7.66 -13.71
C LEU A 554 14.40 -9.20 -13.77
N ASP A 555 13.43 -9.85 -14.42
CA ASP A 555 13.45 -11.30 -14.66
C ASP A 555 14.55 -11.72 -15.63
N ASP A 556 14.73 -10.98 -16.72
CA ASP A 556 15.84 -11.19 -17.64
C ASP A 556 17.19 -10.93 -16.97
N PHE A 557 17.26 -9.92 -16.11
CA PHE A 557 18.45 -9.61 -15.33
C PHE A 557 18.89 -10.79 -14.45
N ASP A 558 17.98 -11.33 -13.63
CA ASP A 558 18.26 -12.50 -12.78
C ASP A 558 18.66 -13.72 -13.63
N ARG A 559 17.91 -13.99 -14.70
CA ARG A 559 18.17 -15.13 -15.59
C ARG A 559 19.56 -15.05 -16.22
N LEU A 560 19.92 -13.91 -16.80
CA LEU A 560 21.23 -13.67 -17.42
C LEU A 560 22.36 -13.73 -16.38
N TRP A 561 22.12 -13.23 -15.16
CA TRP A 561 23.09 -13.34 -14.08
C TRP A 561 23.34 -14.79 -13.68
N ARG A 562 22.30 -15.62 -13.55
CA ARG A 562 22.44 -17.05 -13.27
C ARG A 562 23.20 -17.77 -14.38
N GLN A 563 22.94 -17.44 -15.65
CA GLN A 563 23.70 -17.98 -16.78
C GLN A 563 25.20 -17.64 -16.69
N SER A 564 25.57 -16.42 -16.26
CA SER A 564 26.97 -16.05 -16.10
C SER A 564 27.68 -16.85 -15.00
N GLN A 565 26.96 -17.25 -13.95
CA GLN A 565 27.52 -18.10 -12.87
C GLN A 565 27.85 -19.52 -13.35
N ILE A 566 27.06 -20.08 -14.26
CA ILE A 566 27.30 -21.41 -14.85
C ILE A 566 28.51 -21.39 -15.79
N THR A 567 28.59 -20.36 -16.63
CA THR A 567 29.68 -20.17 -17.60
C THR A 567 31.04 -20.00 -16.91
N THR A 568 31.07 -19.31 -15.76
CA THR A 568 32.29 -19.13 -14.97
C THR A 568 32.77 -20.46 -14.37
N LYS A 569 31.86 -21.31 -13.87
CA LYS A 569 32.19 -22.62 -13.27
C LYS A 569 32.67 -23.68 -14.26
N THR A 570 32.33 -23.55 -15.54
CA THR A 570 32.79 -24.47 -16.60
C THR A 570 34.15 -24.09 -17.19
N SER A 571 34.60 -22.87 -16.92
CA SER A 571 35.88 -22.31 -17.40
C SER A 571 37.00 -22.37 -16.34
N SER A 572 36.67 -22.72 -15.09
CA SER A 572 37.58 -22.96 -13.95
C SER A 572 37.77 -24.45 -13.72
#